data_AF-A0A484NJ84-F1
#
_entry.id   AF-A0A484NJ84-F1
#
_cell.length_a   1.000
_cell.length_b   1.000
_cell.length_c   1.000
_cell.angle_alpha   90.00
_cell.angle_beta   90.00
_cell.angle_gamma   90.00
#
_symmetry.space_group_name_H-M   'P 1'
#
loop_
_entity.id
_entity.type
_entity.pdbx_description
1 polymer ?
#
loop_
_entity_poly.entity_id
_entity_poly.type
_entity_poly.pdbx_seq_one_letter_code
_entity_poly.pdbx_strand_id
1 'polypeptide(L)'
;MDIANYWEATLICCVLGANPPLKIMDGFLRRIWKEYNIEEISVLKEGQFVVQFGKESERDEVLKRKYYFMDNKPMLVQRWKPGWKVNLEELTDIPIWIRLPDLDPKYWSLSGLCKIGSIIGKPVKRDKAAATMSKMGYARIQLEVSIK
;
A
#
# COMPACT_ATOMS: atom_id res chain seq x y z
N MET A 1 -3.89 -1.33 -31.01
CA MET A 1 -3.37 -0.79 -29.74
C MET A 1 -1.89 -0.51 -29.99
N ASP A 2 -1.49 0.75 -30.05
CA ASP A 2 -0.08 1.10 -30.28
C ASP A 2 0.76 0.67 -29.07
N ILE A 3 1.85 -0.06 -29.33
CA ILE A 3 2.78 -0.56 -28.30
C ILE A 3 3.38 0.60 -27.49
N ALA A 4 3.46 1.79 -28.07
CA ALA A 4 3.91 3.01 -27.41
C ALA A 4 2.99 3.44 -26.25
N ASN A 5 1.67 3.24 -26.36
CA ASN A 5 0.70 3.66 -25.34
C ASN A 5 0.50 2.62 -24.23
N TYR A 6 0.88 1.36 -24.47
CA TYR A 6 0.74 0.28 -23.49
C TYR A 6 1.47 0.62 -22.19
N TRP A 7 2.71 1.09 -22.30
CA TRP A 7 3.56 1.36 -21.15
C TRP A 7 3.15 2.61 -20.36
N GLU A 8 2.59 3.62 -21.02
CA GLU A 8 2.20 4.87 -20.38
C GLU A 8 1.01 4.67 -19.41
N ALA A 9 0.10 3.75 -19.70
CA ALA A 9 -1.00 3.40 -18.80
C ALA A 9 -0.68 2.23 -17.85
N THR A 10 0.59 1.86 -17.70
CA THR A 10 1.00 0.69 -16.90
C THR A 10 1.73 1.08 -15.60
N LEU A 11 1.46 0.33 -14.53
CA LEU A 11 2.20 0.42 -13.27
C LEU A 11 2.65 -0.97 -12.79
N ILE A 12 3.54 -0.98 -11.82
CA ILE A 12 3.84 -2.16 -11.01
C ILE A 12 3.27 -2.03 -9.62
N CYS A 13 2.73 -3.14 -9.13
CA CYS A 13 2.44 -3.41 -7.73
C CYS A 13 3.45 -4.40 -7.16
N CYS A 14 4.07 -4.09 -6.03
CA CYS A 14 4.93 -5.02 -5.28
C CYS A 14 4.41 -5.20 -3.86
N VAL A 15 4.00 -6.42 -3.50
CA VAL A 15 3.57 -6.74 -2.14
C VAL A 15 4.80 -7.05 -1.29
N LEU A 16 5.06 -6.19 -0.31
CA LEU A 16 6.25 -6.31 0.52
C LEU A 16 6.05 -7.44 1.55
N GLY A 17 6.93 -8.44 1.50
CA GLY A 17 6.92 -9.59 2.42
C GLY A 17 5.83 -10.64 2.14
N ALA A 18 5.24 -10.68 0.94
CA ALA A 18 4.36 -11.76 0.51
C ALA A 18 4.25 -11.93 -1.00
N ASN A 19 3.95 -13.16 -1.41
CA ASN A 19 3.80 -13.55 -2.82
C ASN A 19 2.38 -14.11 -3.05
N PRO A 20 1.33 -13.27 -3.06
CA PRO A 20 -0.04 -13.75 -3.26
C PRO A 20 -0.22 -14.37 -4.66
N PRO A 21 -1.08 -15.38 -4.84
CA PRO A 21 -1.41 -15.88 -6.18
C PRO A 21 -2.08 -14.80 -7.04
N LEU A 22 -1.85 -14.83 -8.36
CA LEU A 22 -2.40 -13.86 -9.31
C LEU A 22 -3.92 -13.70 -9.17
N LYS A 23 -4.67 -14.79 -9.01
CA LYS A 23 -6.14 -14.76 -8.84
C LYS A 23 -6.58 -13.94 -7.61
N ILE A 24 -5.83 -14.02 -6.52
CA ILE A 24 -6.10 -13.26 -5.29
C ILE A 24 -5.77 -11.79 -5.53
N MET A 25 -4.66 -11.51 -6.21
CA MET A 25 -4.24 -10.16 -6.55
C MET A 25 -5.23 -9.47 -7.51
N ASP A 26 -5.67 -10.17 -8.56
CA ASP A 26 -6.64 -9.66 -9.53
C ASP A 26 -7.94 -9.24 -8.83
N GLY A 27 -8.52 -10.12 -8.02
CA GLY A 27 -9.73 -9.81 -7.26
C GLY A 27 -9.54 -8.67 -6.25
N PHE A 28 -8.36 -8.58 -5.61
CA PHE A 28 -8.05 -7.50 -4.69
C PHE A 28 -7.96 -6.14 -5.41
N LEU A 29 -7.17 -6.06 -6.49
CA LEU A 29 -6.93 -4.83 -7.24
C LEU A 29 -8.23 -4.32 -7.86
N ARG A 30 -8.99 -5.18 -8.55
CA ARG A 30 -10.30 -4.83 -9.12
C ARG A 30 -11.31 -4.36 -8.08
N ARG A 31 -11.20 -4.83 -6.84
CA ARG A 31 -12.06 -4.37 -5.74
C ARG A 31 -11.66 -3.00 -5.20
N ILE A 32 -10.36 -2.75 -5.00
CA ILE A 32 -9.89 -1.47 -4.42
C ILE A 32 -9.84 -0.34 -5.44
N TRP A 33 -9.81 -0.67 -6.73
CA TRP A 33 -9.74 0.24 -7.87
C TRP A 33 -10.95 0.07 -8.79
N LYS A 34 -12.11 -0.23 -8.21
CA LYS A 34 -13.36 -0.54 -8.93
C LYS A 34 -13.85 0.59 -9.85
N GLU A 35 -13.45 1.83 -9.56
CA GLU A 35 -13.75 3.02 -10.35
C GLU A 35 -12.88 3.18 -11.60
N TYR A 36 -11.80 2.40 -11.75
CA TYR A 36 -10.86 2.49 -12.86
C TYR A 36 -10.99 1.29 -13.80
N ASN A 37 -10.78 1.53 -15.09
CA ASN A 37 -10.77 0.45 -16.07
C ASN A 37 -9.41 -0.28 -16.08
N ILE A 38 -9.34 -1.42 -15.40
CA ILE A 38 -8.16 -2.31 -15.45
C ILE A 38 -8.31 -3.29 -16.61
N GLU A 39 -7.48 -3.14 -17.64
CA GLU A 39 -7.47 -3.99 -18.83
C GLU A 39 -6.80 -5.34 -18.54
N GLU A 40 -5.60 -5.30 -17.95
CA GLU A 40 -4.79 -6.49 -17.72
C GLU A 40 -4.07 -6.44 -16.35
N ILE A 41 -3.98 -7.61 -15.71
CA ILE A 41 -3.13 -7.83 -14.55
C ILE A 41 -2.30 -9.09 -14.82
N SER A 42 -0.98 -8.95 -14.79
CA SER A 42 -0.05 -10.06 -15.04
C SER A 42 1.04 -10.13 -13.97
N VAL A 43 1.67 -11.29 -13.84
CA VAL A 43 2.79 -11.50 -12.91
C VAL A 43 4.08 -11.13 -13.62
N LEU A 44 4.86 -10.22 -13.03
CA LEU A 44 6.24 -9.99 -13.46
C LEU A 44 7.19 -10.97 -12.78
N LYS A 45 7.08 -11.06 -11.46
CA LYS A 45 7.87 -11.93 -10.56
C LYS A 45 7.04 -12.25 -9.33
N GLU A 46 7.54 -13.15 -8.48
CA GLU A 46 6.92 -13.41 -7.19
C GLU A 46 6.70 -12.11 -6.40
N GLY A 47 5.43 -11.87 -6.02
CA GLY A 47 5.02 -10.65 -5.31
C GLY A 47 5.01 -9.37 -6.14
N GLN A 48 5.34 -9.41 -7.44
CA GLN A 48 5.36 -8.28 -8.36
C GLN A 48 4.40 -8.46 -9.53
N PHE A 49 3.52 -7.48 -9.72
CA PHE A 49 2.43 -7.55 -10.69
C PHE A 49 2.44 -6.31 -11.57
N VAL A 50 2.23 -6.52 -12.86
CA VAL A 50 2.03 -5.44 -13.83
C VAL A 50 0.52 -5.21 -13.95
N VAL A 51 0.11 -3.95 -13.90
CA VAL A 51 -1.29 -3.55 -14.01
C VAL A 51 -1.40 -2.53 -15.11
N GLN A 52 -2.19 -2.86 -16.13
CA GLN A 52 -2.49 -1.99 -17.25
C GLN A 52 -3.88 -1.38 -17.06
N PHE A 53 -3.95 -0.06 -17.17
CA PHE A 53 -5.19 0.70 -17.16
C PHE A 53 -5.60 1.07 -18.58
N GLY A 54 -6.89 1.33 -18.78
CA GLY A 54 -7.37 1.84 -20.07
C GLY A 54 -6.95 3.28 -20.34
N LYS A 55 -6.58 4.04 -19.30
CA LYS A 55 -6.13 5.44 -19.42
C LYS A 55 -4.93 5.74 -18.52
N GLU A 56 -4.00 6.54 -19.02
CA GLU A 56 -2.88 7.06 -18.23
C GLU A 56 -3.37 7.82 -16.99
N SER A 57 -4.44 8.61 -17.11
CA SER A 57 -5.00 9.37 -16.00
C SER A 57 -5.43 8.49 -14.82
N GLU A 58 -5.96 7.29 -15.08
CA GLU A 58 -6.37 6.35 -14.03
C GLU A 58 -5.14 5.80 -13.29
N ARG A 59 -4.09 5.47 -14.06
CA ARG A 59 -2.79 5.06 -13.52
C ARG A 59 -2.17 6.16 -12.67
N ASP A 60 -2.23 7.42 -13.10
CA ASP A 60 -1.74 8.59 -12.35
C ASP A 60 -2.52 8.80 -11.05
N GLU A 61 -3.84 8.65 -11.05
CA GLU A 61 -4.64 8.72 -9.82
C GLU A 61 -4.20 7.67 -8.79
N VAL A 62 -3.91 6.44 -9.22
CA VAL A 62 -3.36 5.40 -8.35
C VAL A 62 -1.97 5.78 -7.81
N LEU A 63 -1.10 6.35 -8.65
CA LEU A 63 0.26 6.73 -8.25
C LEU A 63 0.32 7.91 -7.27
N LYS A 64 -0.74 8.70 -7.11
CA LYS A 64 -0.81 9.72 -6.04
C LYS A 64 -0.60 9.11 -4.66
N ARG A 65 -0.86 7.82 -4.49
CA ARG A 65 -0.60 7.07 -3.27
C ARG A 65 0.48 6.02 -3.50
N LYS A 66 1.66 6.24 -2.91
CA LYS A 66 2.81 5.31 -3.00
C LYS A 66 2.51 3.90 -2.45
N TYR A 67 1.67 3.79 -1.42
CA TYR A 67 1.42 2.54 -0.70
C TYR A 67 -0.05 2.21 -0.47
N TYR A 68 -0.43 1.00 -0.88
CA TYR A 68 -1.69 0.34 -0.57
C TYR A 68 -1.46 -0.79 0.44
N PHE A 69 -2.53 -1.45 0.90
CA PHE A 69 -2.42 -2.51 1.91
C PHE A 69 -3.24 -3.73 1.50
N MET A 70 -2.57 -4.86 1.30
CA MET A 70 -3.18 -6.17 1.15
C MET A 70 -2.96 -6.95 2.44
N ASP A 71 -4.04 -7.32 3.14
CA ASP A 71 -3.98 -8.09 4.40
C ASP A 71 -2.94 -7.57 5.41
N ASN A 72 -2.93 -6.24 5.61
CA ASN A 72 -2.00 -5.51 6.47
C ASN A 72 -0.54 -5.48 6.00
N LYS A 73 -0.22 -6.03 4.83
CA LYS A 73 1.10 -5.91 4.20
C LYS A 73 1.12 -4.71 3.25
N PRO A 74 2.16 -3.87 3.31
CA PRO A 74 2.28 -2.75 2.40
C PRO A 74 2.50 -3.26 0.98
N MET A 75 1.75 -2.68 0.04
CA MET A 75 1.88 -2.89 -1.39
C MET A 75 2.37 -1.58 -2.00
N LEU A 76 3.61 -1.59 -2.47
CA LEU A 76 4.21 -0.49 -3.18
C LEU A 76 3.63 -0.40 -4.60
N VAL A 77 3.29 0.81 -5.05
CA VAL A 77 2.94 1.08 -6.44
C VAL A 77 3.95 2.04 -7.07
N GLN A 78 4.39 1.75 -8.28
CA GLN A 78 5.37 2.55 -9.03
C GLN A 78 5.03 2.56 -10.51
N ARG A 79 5.36 3.66 -11.22
CA ARG A 79 5.22 3.72 -12.68
C ARG A 79 6.08 2.62 -13.30
N TRP A 80 5.50 1.85 -14.23
CA TRP A 80 6.25 0.83 -14.94
C TRP A 80 6.94 1.43 -16.16
N LYS A 81 8.16 0.97 -16.43
CA LYS A 81 8.87 1.24 -17.68
C LYS A 81 9.56 -0.05 -18.14
N PRO A 82 9.55 -0.37 -19.44
CA PRO A 82 10.28 -1.51 -19.97
C PRO A 82 11.74 -1.53 -19.50
N GLY A 83 12.19 -2.69 -19.01
CA GLY A 83 13.56 -2.89 -18.53
C GLY A 83 13.84 -2.37 -17.11
N TRP A 84 12.88 -1.71 -16.45
CA TRP A 84 13.06 -1.30 -15.06
C TRP A 84 12.90 -2.51 -14.13
N LYS A 85 13.71 -2.55 -13.07
CA LYS A 85 13.48 -3.45 -11.94
C LYS A 85 12.74 -2.65 -10.86
N VAL A 86 11.89 -3.31 -10.09
CA VAL A 86 11.34 -2.69 -8.87
C VAL A 86 12.51 -2.33 -7.97
N ASN A 87 12.78 -1.04 -7.84
CA ASN A 87 13.88 -0.57 -7.00
C ASN A 87 13.41 -0.51 -5.55
N LEU A 88 13.58 -1.63 -4.84
CA LEU A 88 13.32 -1.69 -3.40
C LEU A 88 14.44 -1.00 -2.60
N GLU A 89 15.64 -0.83 -3.18
CA GLU A 89 16.79 -0.21 -2.51
C GLU A 89 16.63 1.32 -2.39
N GLU A 90 15.85 1.94 -3.28
CA GLU A 90 15.46 3.37 -3.18
C GLU A 90 14.36 3.63 -2.15
N LEU A 91 13.81 2.60 -1.49
CA LEU A 91 12.80 2.81 -0.45
C LEU A 91 13.44 3.41 0.81
N THR A 92 13.23 4.71 0.99
CA THR A 92 13.65 5.45 2.19
C THR A 92 12.80 5.16 3.42
N ASP A 93 11.56 4.72 3.21
CA ASP A 93 10.52 4.54 4.21
C ASP A 93 9.51 3.48 3.77
N ILE A 94 8.97 2.71 4.72
CA ILE A 94 7.82 1.82 4.53
C ILE A 94 6.75 2.15 5.57
N PRO A 95 5.46 2.20 5.17
CA PRO A 95 4.37 2.36 6.10
C PRO A 95 4.06 1.02 6.77
N ILE A 96 4.28 0.96 8.07
CA ILE A 96 3.96 -0.19 8.90
C ILE A 96 2.81 0.11 9.84
N TRP A 97 2.09 -0.93 10.22
CA TRP A 97 1.09 -0.85 11.27
C TRP A 97 1.64 -1.43 12.56
N ILE A 98 1.70 -0.62 13.60
CA ILE A 98 2.07 -1.10 14.94
C ILE A 98 0.82 -1.37 15.75
N ARG A 99 0.87 -2.43 16.55
CA ARG A 99 -0.15 -2.75 17.57
C ARG A 99 0.45 -2.41 18.93
N LEU A 100 -0.32 -1.71 19.75
CA LEU A 100 0.01 -1.37 21.12
C LEU A 100 -0.93 -2.17 22.02
N PRO A 101 -0.57 -3.43 22.37
CA PRO A 101 -1.35 -4.22 23.31
C PRO A 101 -1.32 -3.54 24.68
N ASP A 102 -2.39 -3.71 25.45
CA ASP A 102 -2.50 -3.27 26.85
C ASP A 102 -2.27 -1.76 27.09
N LEU A 103 -2.32 -0.95 26.03
CA LEU A 103 -2.25 0.51 26.17
C LEU A 103 -3.52 1.00 26.86
N ASP A 104 -3.36 1.72 27.97
CA ASP A 104 -4.48 2.33 28.69
C ASP A 104 -5.36 3.18 27.73
N PRO A 105 -6.69 2.94 27.68
CA PRO A 105 -7.63 3.67 26.83
C PRO A 105 -7.50 5.20 26.85
N LYS A 106 -7.04 5.80 27.96
CA LYS A 106 -6.81 7.25 28.03
C LYS A 106 -5.81 7.78 27.01
N TYR A 107 -4.93 6.92 26.48
CA TYR A 107 -3.94 7.26 25.45
C TYR A 107 -4.39 6.96 24.02
N TRP A 108 -5.61 6.47 23.80
CA TRP A 108 -6.10 6.09 22.47
C TRP A 108 -6.56 7.28 21.61
N SER A 109 -6.47 8.49 22.15
CA SER A 109 -6.65 9.72 21.39
C SER A 109 -5.67 9.78 20.23
N LEU A 110 -6.06 10.45 19.14
CA LEU A 110 -5.16 10.61 17.99
C LEU A 110 -3.84 11.26 18.41
N SER A 111 -3.90 12.28 19.28
CA SER A 111 -2.71 12.95 19.79
C SER A 111 -1.84 12.02 20.66
N GLY A 112 -2.44 11.20 21.53
CA GLY A 112 -1.72 10.21 22.34
C GLY A 112 -0.98 9.19 21.49
N LEU A 113 -1.69 8.58 20.54
CA LEU A 113 -1.11 7.59 19.63
C LEU A 113 -0.06 8.19 18.70
N CYS A 114 -0.25 9.42 18.21
CA CYS A 114 0.77 10.11 17.41
C CYS A 114 2.04 10.40 18.24
N LYS A 115 1.91 10.81 19.51
CA LYS A 115 3.06 11.02 20.39
C LYS A 115 3.85 9.73 20.60
N ILE A 116 3.17 8.63 20.95
CA ILE A 116 3.83 7.32 21.12
C ILE A 116 4.44 6.87 19.79
N GLY A 117 3.68 6.96 18.70
CA GLY A 117 4.10 6.54 17.37
C GLY A 117 5.32 7.31 16.84
N SER A 118 5.42 8.60 17.15
CA SER A 118 6.54 9.45 16.71
C SER A 118 7.92 9.00 17.18
N ILE A 119 7.99 8.17 18.23
CA ILE A 119 9.24 7.56 18.71
C ILE A 119 9.77 6.54 17.69
N ILE A 120 8.87 5.87 16.97
CA ILE A 120 9.20 4.77 16.05
C ILE A 120 9.30 5.29 14.61
N GLY A 121 8.43 6.22 14.21
CA GLY A 121 8.39 6.75 12.86
C GLY A 121 7.35 7.85 12.72
N LYS A 122 7.17 8.37 11.50
CA LYS A 122 6.25 9.47 11.25
C LYS A 122 4.80 8.97 11.24
N PRO A 123 3.92 9.44 12.15
CA PRO A 123 2.54 8.99 12.17
C PRO A 123 1.76 9.40 10.90
N VAL A 124 1.06 8.44 10.30
CA VAL A 124 0.27 8.64 9.07
C VAL A 124 -1.22 8.60 9.38
N LYS A 125 -1.67 7.54 10.06
CA LYS A 125 -3.11 7.28 10.24
C LYS A 125 -3.41 6.41 11.45
N ARG A 126 -4.47 6.75 12.19
CA ARG A 126 -5.06 5.89 13.23
C ARG A 126 -6.05 4.90 12.62
N ASP A 127 -6.06 3.65 13.10
CA ASP A 127 -7.03 2.65 12.65
C ASP A 127 -8.48 3.03 13.02
N LYS A 128 -9.46 2.62 12.21
CA LYS A 128 -10.88 2.89 12.47
C LYS A 128 -11.35 2.25 13.78
N ALA A 129 -10.92 1.03 14.08
CA ALA A 129 -11.32 0.34 15.31
C ALA A 129 -10.72 1.00 16.56
N ALA A 130 -9.50 1.55 16.47
CA ALA A 130 -8.90 2.37 17.52
C ALA A 130 -9.62 3.73 17.65
N ALA A 131 -10.12 4.29 16.54
CA ALA A 131 -10.91 5.52 16.55
C ALA A 131 -12.29 5.37 17.19
N THR A 132 -12.92 4.20 17.05
CA THR A 132 -14.26 3.91 17.60
C THR A 132 -14.23 3.06 18.86
N MET A 133 -13.04 2.72 19.39
CA MET A 133 -12.83 1.79 20.51
C MET A 133 -13.57 0.45 20.38
N SER A 134 -13.89 0.02 19.15
CA SER A 134 -14.75 -1.14 18.91
C SER A 134 -14.03 -2.47 19.10
N LYS A 135 -12.69 -2.46 19.18
CA LYS A 135 -11.86 -3.58 19.62
C LYS A 135 -11.08 -3.16 20.84
N MET A 136 -11.52 -3.58 22.02
CA MET A 136 -10.92 -3.21 23.32
C MET A 136 -9.59 -3.92 23.64
N GLY A 137 -9.03 -4.72 22.72
CA GLY A 137 -7.81 -5.51 22.99
C GLY A 137 -6.48 -4.84 22.62
N TYR A 138 -6.47 -3.81 21.76
CA TYR A 138 -5.24 -3.09 21.39
C TYR A 138 -5.55 -1.79 20.65
N ALA A 139 -4.67 -0.79 20.81
CA ALA A 139 -4.64 0.36 19.91
C ALA A 139 -3.76 0.08 18.69
N ARG A 140 -4.06 0.72 17.55
CA ARG A 140 -3.30 0.53 16.31
C ARG A 140 -3.11 1.85 15.56
N ILE A 141 -1.87 2.13 15.17
CA ILE A 141 -1.50 3.30 14.37
C ILE A 141 -0.56 2.89 13.23
N GLN A 142 -0.70 3.58 12.10
CA GLN A 142 0.17 3.45 10.94
C GLN A 142 1.25 4.52 10.98
N LEU A 143 2.49 4.09 10.78
CA LEU A 143 3.68 4.94 10.78
C LEU A 143 4.48 4.73 9.49
N GLU A 144 5.00 5.80 8.92
CA GLU A 144 6.12 5.76 7.95
C GLU A 144 7.42 5.58 8.75
N VAL A 145 8.07 4.43 8.61
CA VAL A 145 9.32 4.11 9.29
C VAL A 145 10.45 4.10 8.28
N SER A 146 11.54 4.78 8.60
CA SER A 146 12.70 4.85 7.72
C SER A 146 13.44 3.52 7.69
N ILE A 147 13.90 3.15 6.50
CA ILE A 147 14.72 1.96 6.26
C ILE A 147 16.14 2.51 6.04
N LYS A 148 16.95 2.45 7.08
CA LYS A 148 18.38 2.75 7.05
C LYS A 148 19.11 1.61 7.73
#